data_AF-A0A7Y7NMR9-F1
#
_entry.id   AF-A0A7Y7NMR9-F1
#
_cell.length_a   1.000
_cell.length_b   1.000
_cell.length_c   1.000
_cell.angle_alpha   90.00
_cell.angle_beta   90.00
_cell.angle_gamma   90.00
#
_symmetry.space_group_name_H-M   'P 1'
#
loop_
_entity.id
_entity.type
_entity.pdbx_description
1 polymer ?
#
loop_
_entity_poly.entity_id
_entity_poly.type
_entity_poly.pdbx_seq_one_letter_code
_entity_poly.pdbx_strand_id
1 'polypeptide(L)'
;MDHSSRNCLNFRHLDRFPGDTLFDRIARSVCNAGCLPRKELYEAWEVARRVRRRFRGGRVVDMACGHGLLSRIMLLLDDSSPEALAVDLQIPASAGRLTAALNETWPRLEGRVRFDCMDLEQVVLTEGDLVVSVHACGALTDRVLDRALAARARVAVLPCCHNLDNGDMGGLEGWLDGPLAMDVARAARLRSHGYRVYTQTIPAGITPKNRLLLAEPL
;
A
#
# COMPACT_ATOMS: atom_id res chain seq x y z
N MET A 1 11.92 -16.33 -9.78
CA MET A 1 12.50 -15.92 -8.47
C MET A 1 11.47 -16.21 -7.39
N ASP A 2 11.84 -16.58 -6.16
CA ASP A 2 10.87 -16.62 -5.07
C ASP A 2 10.45 -15.19 -4.69
N HIS A 3 9.23 -14.79 -5.04
CA HIS A 3 8.69 -13.45 -4.81
C HIS A 3 8.24 -13.24 -3.36
N SER A 4 8.02 -14.31 -2.59
CA SER A 4 7.53 -14.25 -1.20
C SER A 4 8.63 -14.05 -0.16
N SER A 5 9.89 -14.17 -0.57
CA SER A 5 11.07 -14.02 0.27
C SER A 5 11.10 -12.72 1.08
N ARG A 6 11.34 -12.87 2.39
CA ARG A 6 11.58 -11.76 3.34
C ARG A 6 13.01 -11.22 3.32
N ASN A 7 13.92 -11.85 2.58
CA ASN A 7 15.29 -11.36 2.44
C ASN A 7 15.32 -10.03 1.69
N CYS A 8 16.10 -9.09 2.21
CA CYS A 8 16.32 -7.80 1.57
C CYS A 8 16.95 -7.97 0.19
N LEU A 9 16.42 -7.23 -0.77
CA LEU A 9 17.08 -7.00 -2.05
C LEU A 9 18.35 -6.18 -1.83
N ASN A 10 19.38 -6.46 -2.62
CA ASN A 10 20.70 -5.83 -2.56
C ASN A 10 21.37 -5.94 -3.93
N PHE A 11 22.57 -5.37 -4.08
CA PHE A 11 23.32 -5.35 -5.35
C PHE A 11 23.49 -6.74 -6.01
N ARG A 12 23.54 -7.84 -5.24
CA ARG A 12 23.65 -9.21 -5.79
C ARG A 12 22.41 -9.67 -6.55
N HIS A 13 21.33 -8.92 -6.46
CA HIS A 13 20.05 -9.23 -7.10
C HIS A 13 19.81 -8.41 -8.38
N LEU A 14 20.74 -7.52 -8.78
CA LEU A 14 20.57 -6.63 -9.94
C LEU A 14 20.33 -7.41 -11.24
N ASP A 15 21.08 -8.49 -11.48
CA ASP A 15 20.95 -9.34 -12.68
C ASP A 15 19.57 -9.99 -12.83
N ARG A 16 18.78 -9.99 -11.76
CA ARG A 16 17.41 -10.52 -11.78
C ARG A 16 16.38 -9.54 -12.34
N PHE A 17 16.78 -8.30 -12.60
CA PHE A 17 15.95 -7.25 -13.18
C PHE A 17 16.65 -6.65 -14.42
N PRO A 18 16.84 -7.42 -15.50
CA PRO A 18 17.64 -6.98 -16.65
C PRO A 18 16.88 -6.08 -17.62
N GLY A 19 15.55 -5.98 -17.51
CA GLY A 19 14.72 -5.24 -18.45
C GLY A 19 14.71 -3.73 -18.26
N ASP A 20 14.09 -3.02 -19.19
CA ASP A 20 13.95 -1.56 -19.16
C ASP A 20 12.57 -1.09 -18.70
N THR A 21 11.77 -1.99 -18.15
CA THR A 21 10.44 -1.63 -17.64
C THR A 21 10.57 -0.69 -16.43
N LEU A 22 9.51 0.08 -16.15
CA LEU A 22 9.45 0.89 -14.94
C LEU A 22 9.65 0.04 -13.68
N PHE A 23 9.08 -1.18 -13.67
CA PHE A 23 9.26 -2.12 -12.58
C PHE A 23 10.73 -2.51 -12.40
N ASP A 24 11.42 -2.91 -13.47
CA ASP A 24 12.83 -3.32 -13.39
C ASP A 24 13.72 -2.17 -12.91
N ARG A 25 13.46 -0.95 -13.36
CA ARG A 25 14.16 0.24 -12.87
C ARG A 25 13.94 0.45 -11.38
N ILE A 26 12.69 0.37 -10.89
CA ILE A 26 12.37 0.52 -9.47
C ILE A 26 13.07 -0.58 -8.66
N ALA A 27 13.02 -1.82 -9.15
CA ALA A 27 13.65 -2.96 -8.52
C ALA A 27 15.16 -2.79 -8.39
N ARG A 28 15.84 -2.23 -9.41
CA ARG A 28 17.27 -1.89 -9.34
C ARG A 28 17.55 -0.80 -8.31
N SER A 29 16.75 0.27 -8.24
CA SER A 29 16.91 1.30 -7.21
C SER A 29 16.71 0.73 -5.80
N VAL A 30 15.75 -0.18 -5.61
CA VAL A 30 15.53 -0.90 -4.35
C VAL A 30 16.72 -1.82 -4.01
N CYS A 31 17.28 -2.51 -5.00
CA CYS A 31 18.50 -3.32 -4.82
C CYS A 31 19.70 -2.45 -4.39
N ASN A 32 19.86 -1.25 -4.97
CA ASN A 32 20.91 -0.32 -4.59
C ASN A 32 20.73 0.20 -3.17
N ALA A 33 19.49 0.46 -2.74
CA ALA A 33 19.19 0.88 -1.36
C ALA A 33 19.46 -0.21 -0.31
N GLY A 34 19.36 -1.48 -0.70
CA GLY A 34 19.76 -2.62 0.12
C GLY A 34 18.89 -2.89 1.36
N CYS A 35 17.69 -2.28 1.45
CA CYS A 35 16.95 -2.17 2.71
C CYS A 35 15.55 -2.77 2.72
N LEU A 36 15.06 -3.26 1.59
CA LEU A 36 13.65 -3.64 1.41
C LEU A 36 13.53 -5.13 1.12
N PRO A 37 12.70 -5.88 1.88
CA PRO A 37 12.36 -7.25 1.58
C PRO A 37 11.84 -7.42 0.15
N ARG A 38 12.22 -8.52 -0.50
CA ARG A 38 11.80 -8.78 -1.87
C ARG A 38 10.28 -8.83 -2.01
N LYS A 39 9.57 -9.46 -1.08
CA LYS A 39 8.10 -9.51 -1.11
C LYS A 39 7.46 -8.11 -1.16
N GLU A 40 8.00 -7.17 -0.39
CA GLU A 40 7.43 -5.82 -0.25
C GLU A 40 7.54 -5.02 -1.56
N LEU A 41 8.60 -5.24 -2.36
CA LEU A 41 8.68 -4.68 -3.71
C LEU A 41 7.53 -5.16 -4.59
N TYR A 42 7.25 -6.46 -4.61
CA TYR A 42 6.21 -7.03 -5.45
C TYR A 42 4.81 -6.70 -4.93
N GLU A 43 4.60 -6.69 -3.61
CA GLU A 43 3.35 -6.26 -2.96
C GLU A 43 3.05 -4.80 -3.32
N ALA A 44 4.00 -3.89 -3.10
CA ALA A 44 3.83 -2.48 -3.43
C ALA A 44 3.57 -2.24 -4.92
N TRP A 45 4.28 -2.93 -5.82
CA TRP A 45 4.09 -2.81 -7.27
C TRP A 45 2.71 -3.31 -7.72
N GLU A 46 2.30 -4.51 -7.30
CA GLU A 46 1.05 -5.11 -7.74
C GLU A 46 -0.17 -4.35 -7.20
N VAL A 47 -0.07 -3.79 -5.99
CA VAL A 47 -1.07 -2.89 -5.43
C VAL A 47 -1.11 -1.58 -6.22
N ALA A 48 0.01 -0.86 -6.33
CA ALA A 48 0.05 0.45 -6.97
C ALA A 48 -0.49 0.41 -8.41
N ARG A 49 -0.09 -0.61 -9.20
CA ARG A 49 -0.57 -0.78 -10.58
C ARG A 49 -2.08 -1.02 -10.66
N ARG A 50 -2.68 -1.74 -9.71
CA ARG A 50 -4.14 -1.97 -9.67
C ARG A 50 -4.90 -0.76 -9.18
N VAL A 51 -4.37 -0.05 -8.19
CA VAL A 51 -4.94 1.20 -7.68
C VAL A 51 -4.96 2.24 -8.79
N ARG A 52 -3.83 2.47 -9.46
CA ARG A 52 -3.72 3.47 -10.53
C ARG A 52 -4.50 3.16 -11.79
N ARG A 53 -4.90 1.91 -12.03
CA ARG A 53 -5.85 1.59 -13.11
C ARG A 53 -7.25 2.15 -12.85
N ARG A 54 -7.58 2.50 -11.61
CA ARG A 54 -8.90 2.99 -11.20
C ARG A 54 -8.86 4.43 -10.70
N PHE A 55 -7.93 4.73 -9.79
CA PHE A 55 -7.88 6.00 -9.10
C PHE A 55 -6.70 6.84 -9.61
N ARG A 56 -7.05 7.95 -10.25
CA ARG A 56 -6.10 8.96 -10.75
C ARG A 56 -6.20 10.25 -9.94
N GLY A 57 -5.10 10.99 -9.87
CA GLY A 57 -5.01 12.28 -9.20
C GLY A 57 -5.23 12.23 -7.68
N GLY A 58 -5.26 13.41 -7.07
CA GLY A 58 -5.38 13.58 -5.62
C GLY A 58 -4.07 13.31 -4.88
N ARG A 59 -3.97 13.83 -3.65
CA ARG A 59 -2.85 13.55 -2.76
C ARG A 59 -2.92 12.10 -2.30
N VAL A 60 -1.80 11.39 -2.37
CA VAL A 60 -1.71 10.01 -1.88
C VAL A 60 -1.42 10.05 -0.38
N VAL A 61 -2.16 9.32 0.43
CA VAL A 61 -1.91 9.21 1.87
C VAL A 61 -1.64 7.74 2.20
N ASP A 62 -0.37 7.42 2.42
CA ASP A 62 0.12 6.06 2.67
C ASP A 62 0.21 5.83 4.18
N MET A 63 -0.75 5.09 4.74
CA MET A 63 -0.85 4.82 6.17
C MET A 63 -0.19 3.48 6.50
N ALA A 64 0.66 3.46 7.53
CA ALA A 64 1.61 2.36 7.80
C ALA A 64 2.61 2.18 6.64
N CYS A 65 3.23 3.30 6.24
CA CYS A 65 4.00 3.37 5.00
C CYS A 65 5.35 2.63 5.03
N GLY A 66 5.88 2.29 6.21
CA GLY A 66 7.23 1.75 6.35
C GLY A 66 8.28 2.61 5.64
N HIS A 67 8.94 2.07 4.63
CA HIS A 67 9.93 2.82 3.83
C HIS A 67 9.32 3.80 2.81
N GLY A 68 8.00 3.83 2.66
CA GLY A 68 7.28 4.67 1.70
C GLY A 68 7.52 4.27 0.23
N LEU A 69 7.78 2.98 -0.03
CA LEU A 69 7.94 2.49 -1.41
C LEU A 69 6.63 2.66 -2.19
N LEU A 70 5.50 2.29 -1.60
CA LEU A 70 4.18 2.42 -2.22
C LEU A 70 3.89 3.87 -2.62
N SER A 71 4.05 4.82 -1.69
CA SER A 71 3.96 6.27 -1.95
C SER A 71 4.70 6.69 -3.23
N ARG A 72 5.96 6.26 -3.40
CA ARG A 72 6.78 6.63 -4.57
C ARG A 72 6.30 5.98 -5.85
N ILE A 73 5.95 4.69 -5.81
CA ILE A 73 5.41 3.98 -6.98
C ILE A 73 4.09 4.63 -7.42
N MET A 74 3.24 5.02 -6.46
CA MET A 74 1.99 5.71 -6.73
C MET A 74 2.19 7.02 -7.50
N LEU A 75 3.21 7.82 -7.18
CA LEU A 75 3.54 9.04 -7.92
C LEU A 75 4.19 8.75 -9.27
N LEU A 76 5.06 7.74 -9.36
CA LEU A 76 5.70 7.36 -10.63
C LEU A 76 4.68 6.89 -11.69
N LEU A 77 3.63 6.19 -11.26
CA LEU A 77 2.57 5.66 -12.12
C LEU A 77 1.51 6.69 -12.51
N ASP A 78 1.46 7.86 -11.85
CA ASP A 78 0.47 8.90 -12.08
C ASP A 78 0.98 10.28 -11.66
N ASP A 79 1.39 11.07 -12.65
CA ASP A 79 1.95 12.40 -12.40
C ASP A 79 0.88 13.44 -12.00
N SER A 80 -0.41 13.12 -12.16
CA SER A 80 -1.52 13.99 -11.74
C SER A 80 -1.72 14.04 -10.22
N SER A 81 -1.13 13.11 -9.46
CA SER A 81 -1.09 13.20 -8.00
C SER A 81 0.04 14.16 -7.58
N PRO A 82 -0.25 15.29 -6.92
CA PRO A 82 0.77 16.32 -6.66
C PRO A 82 1.87 15.81 -5.70
N GLU A 83 1.47 15.11 -4.65
CA GLU A 83 2.35 14.65 -3.58
C GLU A 83 1.83 13.36 -2.92
N ALA A 84 2.69 12.75 -2.11
CA ALA A 84 2.34 11.66 -1.21
C ALA A 84 2.76 11.99 0.23
N LEU A 85 1.85 11.74 1.16
CA LEU A 85 2.10 11.78 2.60
C LEU A 85 2.25 10.35 3.11
N ALA A 86 3.44 9.99 3.56
CA ALA A 86 3.81 8.69 4.08
C ALA A 86 3.83 8.75 5.62
N VAL A 87 2.92 8.03 6.26
CA VAL A 87 2.70 8.10 7.71
C VAL A 87 2.94 6.75 8.36
N ASP A 88 3.70 6.75 9.44
CA ASP A 88 3.89 5.59 10.30
C ASP A 88 4.18 6.05 11.73
N LEU A 89 3.94 5.18 12.73
CA LEU A 89 4.32 5.44 14.11
C LEU A 89 5.85 5.49 14.26
N GLN A 90 6.56 4.78 13.39
CA GLN A 90 8.00 4.77 13.33
C GLN A 90 8.49 4.63 11.89
N ILE A 91 9.16 5.66 11.38
CA ILE A 91 9.81 5.58 10.07
C ILE A 91 11.13 4.80 10.22
N PRO A 92 11.36 3.72 9.44
CA PRO A 92 12.63 2.99 9.48
C PRO A 92 13.80 3.92 9.14
N ALA A 93 14.90 3.85 9.89
CA ALA A 93 16.11 4.63 9.58
C ALA A 93 16.65 4.38 8.15
N SER A 94 16.32 3.22 7.58
CA SER A 94 16.69 2.86 6.21
C SER A 94 15.79 3.44 5.12
N ALA A 95 14.66 4.07 5.48
CA ALA A 95 13.78 4.76 4.53
C ALA A 95 14.53 5.86 3.77
N GLY A 96 15.45 6.57 4.44
CA GLY A 96 16.31 7.58 3.80
C GLY A 96 17.21 7.03 2.69
N ARG A 97 17.73 5.81 2.84
CA ARG A 97 18.53 5.15 1.79
C ARG A 97 17.68 4.85 0.56
N LEU A 98 16.44 4.39 0.77
CA LEU A 98 15.50 4.18 -0.33
C LEU A 98 15.13 5.51 -1.01
N THR A 99 14.90 6.57 -0.23
CA THR A 99 14.67 7.93 -0.77
C THR A 99 15.80 8.33 -1.71
N ALA A 100 17.04 8.25 -1.24
CA ALA A 100 18.20 8.67 -2.01
C ALA A 100 18.33 7.88 -3.32
N ALA A 101 18.24 6.55 -3.26
CA ALA A 101 18.37 5.70 -4.44
C ALA A 101 17.26 5.94 -5.49
N LEU A 102 16.02 6.21 -5.04
CA LEU A 102 14.91 6.52 -5.94
C LEU A 102 15.01 7.93 -6.51
N ASN A 103 15.44 8.92 -5.72
CA ASN A 103 15.64 10.29 -6.20
C ASN A 103 16.80 10.39 -7.20
N GLU A 104 17.87 9.61 -7.02
CA GLU A 104 18.95 9.51 -8.01
C GLU A 104 18.41 9.02 -9.37
N THR A 105 17.48 8.06 -9.36
CA THR A 105 16.89 7.51 -10.59
C THR A 105 15.76 8.39 -11.15
N TRP A 106 15.02 9.08 -10.28
CA TRP A 106 13.92 9.99 -10.62
C TRP A 106 13.98 11.28 -9.78
N PRO A 107 14.79 12.27 -10.18
CA PRO A 107 14.94 13.53 -9.43
C PRO A 107 13.62 14.25 -9.19
N ARG A 108 12.63 14.09 -10.08
CA ARG A 108 11.29 14.66 -9.95
C ARG A 108 10.49 14.22 -8.71
N LEU A 109 10.92 13.17 -8.01
CA LEU A 109 10.28 12.72 -6.76
C LEU A 109 10.74 13.52 -5.55
N GLU A 110 11.84 14.28 -5.67
CA GLU A 110 12.35 15.10 -4.59
C GLU A 110 11.30 16.12 -4.14
N GLY A 111 11.10 16.21 -2.82
CA GLY A 111 10.07 17.07 -2.22
C GLY A 111 8.62 16.61 -2.40
N ARG A 112 8.32 15.61 -3.24
CA ARG A 112 6.94 15.15 -3.49
C ARG A 112 6.47 14.04 -2.54
N VAL A 113 7.36 13.44 -1.77
CA VAL A 113 7.02 12.45 -0.73
C VAL A 113 7.46 12.97 0.62
N ARG A 114 6.50 13.26 1.50
CA ARG A 114 6.76 13.69 2.88
C ARG A 114 6.56 12.52 3.84
N PHE A 115 7.46 12.37 4.80
CA PHE A 115 7.32 11.41 5.89
C PHE A 115 6.92 12.13 7.16
N ASP A 116 5.81 11.69 7.77
CA ASP A 116 5.36 12.18 9.05
C ASP A 116 5.31 11.01 10.04
N CYS A 117 6.13 11.09 11.11
CA CYS A 117 6.16 10.09 12.17
C CYS A 117 5.06 10.41 13.18
N MET A 118 3.85 9.88 12.98
CA MET A 118 2.68 10.17 13.80
C MET A 118 1.68 9.02 13.78
N ASP A 119 0.72 9.07 14.70
CA ASP A 119 -0.44 8.18 14.62
C ASP A 119 -1.32 8.58 13.41
N LEU A 120 -1.75 7.59 12.63
CA LEU A 120 -2.62 7.79 11.46
C LEU A 120 -3.95 8.51 11.79
N GLU A 121 -4.40 8.48 13.05
CA GLU A 121 -5.62 9.17 13.49
C GLU A 121 -5.46 10.68 13.45
N GLN A 122 -4.22 11.18 13.57
CA GLN A 122 -3.90 12.60 13.57
C GLN A 122 -3.82 13.17 12.14
N VAL A 123 -3.82 12.31 11.13
CA VAL A 123 -3.70 12.71 9.72
C VAL A 123 -4.98 13.39 9.28
N VAL A 124 -4.90 14.65 8.85
CA VAL A 124 -6.04 15.38 8.28
C VAL A 124 -6.26 14.91 6.83
N LEU A 125 -7.37 14.21 6.64
CA LEU A 125 -7.83 13.73 5.33
C LEU A 125 -8.92 14.63 4.75
N THR A 126 -9.01 14.64 3.42
CA THR A 126 -10.02 15.32 2.62
C THR A 126 -10.62 14.35 1.61
N GLU A 127 -11.78 14.68 1.04
CA GLU A 127 -12.43 13.85 0.00
C GLU A 127 -11.58 13.68 -1.28
N GLY A 128 -10.66 14.61 -1.54
CA GLY A 128 -9.74 14.56 -2.68
C GLY A 128 -8.58 13.57 -2.50
N ASP A 129 -8.38 13.06 -1.28
CA ASP A 129 -7.28 12.15 -0.98
C ASP A 129 -7.51 10.75 -1.56
N LEU A 130 -6.39 10.07 -1.82
CA LEU A 130 -6.33 8.65 -2.07
C LEU A 130 -5.55 7.98 -0.94
N VAL A 131 -6.30 7.39 -0.01
CA VAL A 131 -5.73 6.64 1.11
C VAL A 131 -5.28 5.27 0.61
N VAL A 132 -4.03 4.93 0.87
CA VAL A 132 -3.47 3.61 0.56
C VAL A 132 -2.85 3.02 1.81
N SER A 133 -2.93 1.70 1.93
CA SER A 133 -2.18 1.00 2.96
C SER A 133 -1.86 -0.43 2.51
N VAL A 134 -0.58 -0.75 2.53
CA VAL A 134 -0.09 -2.11 2.35
C VAL A 134 0.60 -2.48 3.64
N HIS A 135 0.27 -3.65 4.18
CA HIS A 135 0.72 -4.11 5.48
C HIS A 135 0.07 -3.49 6.74
N ALA A 136 -1.09 -2.85 6.64
CA ALA A 136 -1.90 -2.53 7.82
C ALA A 136 -2.46 -3.81 8.49
N CYS A 137 -1.61 -4.51 9.24
CA CYS A 137 -1.94 -5.78 9.88
C CYS A 137 -2.92 -5.57 11.06
N GLY A 138 -3.80 -6.56 11.28
CA GLY A 138 -4.74 -6.55 12.42
C GLY A 138 -5.80 -5.46 12.31
N ALA A 139 -6.04 -4.73 13.41
CA ALA A 139 -7.02 -3.65 13.48
C ALA A 139 -6.61 -2.38 12.71
N LEU A 140 -5.35 -2.29 12.24
CA LEU A 140 -4.89 -1.13 11.47
C LEU A 140 -5.66 -0.97 10.16
N THR A 141 -6.01 -2.07 9.47
CA THR A 141 -6.83 -1.97 8.26
C THR A 141 -8.16 -1.31 8.58
N ASP A 142 -8.80 -1.69 9.69
CA ASP A 142 -10.11 -1.14 10.06
C ASP A 142 -10.01 0.35 10.40
N ARG A 143 -8.97 0.76 11.14
CA ARG A 143 -8.69 2.19 11.40
C ARG A 143 -8.47 2.98 10.11
N VAL A 144 -7.69 2.45 9.16
CA VAL A 144 -7.50 3.10 7.85
C VAL A 144 -8.84 3.27 7.11
N LEU A 145 -9.70 2.24 7.13
CA LEU A 145 -11.03 2.32 6.54
C LEU A 145 -11.92 3.34 7.27
N ASP A 146 -11.85 3.43 8.60
CA ASP A 146 -12.57 4.43 9.40
C ASP A 146 -12.19 5.85 9.02
N ARG A 147 -10.88 6.11 8.91
CA ARG A 147 -10.35 7.41 8.48
C ARG A 147 -10.83 7.77 7.08
N ALA A 148 -10.77 6.83 6.14
CA ALA A 148 -11.24 7.06 4.77
C ALA A 148 -12.75 7.31 4.70
N LEU A 149 -13.55 6.52 5.43
CA LEU A 149 -15.00 6.68 5.55
C LEU A 149 -15.35 8.07 6.08
N ALA A 150 -14.73 8.49 7.19
CA ALA A 150 -14.97 9.79 7.83
C ALA A 150 -14.65 10.97 6.91
N ALA A 151 -13.60 10.85 6.09
CA ALA A 151 -13.19 11.90 5.16
C ALA A 151 -13.86 11.82 3.79
N ARG A 152 -14.70 10.80 3.53
CA ARG A 152 -15.24 10.49 2.19
C ARG A 152 -14.12 10.38 1.14
N ALA A 153 -12.98 9.81 1.52
CA ALA A 153 -11.80 9.69 0.65
C ALA A 153 -11.78 8.36 -0.11
N ARG A 154 -11.14 8.32 -1.27
CA ARG A 154 -10.88 7.04 -1.98
C ARG A 154 -9.89 6.21 -1.18
N VAL A 155 -10.07 4.89 -1.16
CA VAL A 155 -9.24 3.99 -0.33
C VAL A 155 -8.82 2.73 -1.06
N ALA A 156 -7.60 2.27 -0.81
CA ALA A 156 -7.11 0.96 -1.24
C ALA A 156 -6.25 0.30 -0.16
N VAL A 157 -6.64 -0.90 0.28
CA VAL A 157 -5.95 -1.65 1.34
C VAL A 157 -5.64 -3.07 0.91
N LEU A 158 -4.42 -3.53 1.22
CA LEU A 158 -4.02 -4.94 1.12
C LEU A 158 -3.65 -5.44 2.53
N PRO A 159 -4.60 -6.09 3.25
CA PRO A 159 -4.35 -6.60 4.59
C PRO A 159 -3.35 -7.77 4.57
N CYS A 160 -2.30 -7.69 5.37
CA CYS A 160 -1.28 -8.74 5.52
C CYS A 160 -1.62 -9.80 6.58
N CYS A 161 -2.40 -9.41 7.59
CA CYS A 161 -2.83 -10.22 8.71
C CYS A 161 -4.22 -9.77 9.16
N HIS A 162 -5.01 -10.71 9.66
CA HIS A 162 -6.33 -10.48 10.24
C HIS A 162 -6.25 -10.81 11.73
N ASN A 163 -6.59 -9.86 12.60
CA ASN A 163 -6.70 -10.14 14.03
C ASN A 163 -8.07 -10.76 14.28
N LEU A 164 -8.15 -12.09 14.25
CA LEU A 164 -9.41 -12.83 14.34
C LEU A 164 -10.09 -12.70 15.71
N ASP A 165 -9.34 -12.34 16.75
CA ASP A 165 -9.89 -12.23 18.10
C ASP A 165 -10.77 -10.98 18.28
N ASN A 166 -10.51 -9.91 17.51
CA ASN A 166 -11.13 -8.60 17.68
C ASN A 166 -11.74 -8.00 16.41
N GLY A 167 -11.70 -8.71 15.27
CA GLY A 167 -12.19 -8.18 14.00
C GLY A 167 -13.63 -8.59 13.71
N ASP A 168 -14.38 -7.68 13.08
CA ASP A 168 -15.74 -7.96 12.63
C ASP A 168 -15.72 -8.93 11.44
N MET A 169 -16.28 -10.13 11.63
CA MET A 169 -16.42 -11.16 10.60
C MET A 169 -17.86 -11.24 10.04
N GLY A 170 -18.75 -10.35 10.49
CA GLY A 170 -20.12 -10.24 10.00
C GLY A 170 -21.01 -11.45 10.33
N GLY A 171 -20.60 -12.32 11.27
CA GLY A 171 -21.33 -13.56 11.57
C GLY A 171 -21.26 -14.62 10.48
N LEU A 172 -20.26 -14.54 9.58
CA LEU A 172 -20.11 -15.41 8.41
C LEU A 172 -19.11 -16.57 8.62
N GLU A 173 -18.59 -16.74 9.83
CA GLU A 173 -17.55 -17.73 10.19
C GLU A 173 -18.03 -19.18 10.03
N GLY A 174 -19.34 -19.40 10.04
CA GLY A 174 -19.93 -20.72 9.73
C GLY A 174 -19.79 -21.11 8.25
N TRP A 175 -19.53 -20.15 7.35
CA TRP A 175 -19.46 -20.37 5.89
C TRP A 175 -18.08 -20.04 5.30
N LEU A 176 -17.38 -19.06 5.86
CA LEU A 176 -16.14 -18.52 5.32
C LEU A 176 -15.01 -18.71 6.34
N ASP A 177 -13.77 -18.86 5.84
CA ASP A 177 -12.60 -18.74 6.71
C ASP A 177 -12.56 -17.34 7.34
N GLY A 178 -12.17 -17.23 8.62
CA GLY A 178 -12.20 -15.96 9.36
C GLY A 178 -11.57 -14.76 8.61
N PRO A 179 -10.37 -14.91 8.01
CA PRO A 179 -9.78 -13.86 7.18
C PRO A 179 -10.65 -13.42 5.99
N LEU A 180 -11.28 -14.38 5.29
CA LEU A 180 -12.22 -14.06 4.21
C LEU A 180 -13.50 -13.39 4.74
N ALA A 181 -14.05 -13.89 5.86
CA ALA A 181 -15.23 -13.33 6.50
C ALA A 181 -15.01 -11.84 6.84
N MET A 182 -13.86 -11.53 7.42
CA MET A 182 -13.47 -10.16 7.76
C MET A 182 -13.30 -9.26 6.52
N ASP A 183 -12.67 -9.75 5.45
CA ASP A 183 -12.55 -8.99 4.20
C ASP A 183 -13.93 -8.73 3.55
N VAL A 184 -14.86 -9.69 3.64
CA VAL A 184 -16.25 -9.54 3.19
C VAL A 184 -16.98 -8.51 4.05
N ALA A 185 -16.85 -8.55 5.38
CA ALA A 185 -17.46 -7.60 6.29
C ALA A 185 -16.98 -6.16 6.01
N ARG A 186 -15.67 -5.97 5.80
CA ARG A 186 -15.08 -4.67 5.40
C ARG A 186 -15.67 -4.15 4.08
N ALA A 187 -15.77 -5.02 3.07
CA ALA A 187 -16.37 -4.66 1.79
C ALA A 187 -17.86 -4.31 1.91
N ALA A 188 -18.62 -5.06 2.72
CA ALA A 188 -20.03 -4.79 2.99
C ALA A 188 -20.23 -3.46 3.73
N ARG A 189 -19.38 -3.19 4.72
CA ARG A 189 -19.38 -1.93 5.48
C ARG A 189 -19.11 -0.71 4.59
N LEU A 190 -18.12 -0.77 3.69
CA LEU A 190 -17.89 0.31 2.73
C LEU A 190 -19.14 0.56 1.87
N ARG A 191 -19.77 -0.50 1.35
CA ARG A 191 -20.99 -0.39 0.55
C ARG A 191 -22.14 0.25 1.32
N SER A 192 -22.36 -0.12 2.58
CA SER A 192 -23.43 0.46 3.41
C SER A 192 -23.22 1.95 3.71
N HIS A 193 -21.98 2.44 3.59
CA HIS A 193 -21.63 3.87 3.74
C HIS A 193 -21.54 4.61 2.40
N GLY A 194 -22.16 4.07 1.35
CA GLY A 194 -22.26 4.73 0.05
C GLY A 194 -20.95 4.76 -0.72
N TYR A 195 -20.19 3.68 -0.67
CA TYR A 195 -19.02 3.49 -1.53
C TYR A 195 -19.28 2.44 -2.62
N ARG A 196 -18.74 2.71 -3.81
CA ARG A 196 -18.51 1.68 -4.82
C ARG A 196 -17.26 0.89 -4.45
N VAL A 197 -17.42 -0.42 -4.26
CA VAL A 197 -16.34 -1.32 -3.83
C VAL A 197 -15.87 -2.20 -4.98
N TYR A 198 -14.55 -2.30 -5.12
CA TYR A 198 -13.85 -3.17 -6.05
C TYR A 198 -12.97 -4.15 -5.28
N THR A 199 -13.17 -5.45 -5.48
CA THR A 199 -12.32 -6.50 -4.91
C THR A 199 -11.44 -7.09 -6.00
N GLN A 200 -10.16 -7.27 -5.69
CA GLN A 200 -9.17 -7.85 -6.60
C GLN A 200 -8.20 -8.76 -5.82
N THR A 201 -7.44 -9.56 -6.54
CA THR A 201 -6.30 -10.29 -5.96
C THR A 201 -4.99 -9.86 -6.62
N ILE A 202 -3.91 -9.94 -5.84
CA ILE A 202 -2.54 -9.97 -6.36
C ILE A 202 -2.05 -11.44 -6.46
N PRO A 203 -1.00 -11.75 -7.23
CA PRO A 203 -0.50 -13.13 -7.34
C PRO A 203 -0.22 -13.75 -5.96
N ALA A 204 -0.84 -14.90 -5.67
CA ALA A 204 -0.73 -15.58 -4.38
C ALA A 204 0.71 -16.04 -4.04
N GLY A 205 1.57 -16.21 -5.06
CA GLY A 205 2.99 -16.52 -4.87
C GLY A 205 3.82 -15.35 -4.32
N ILE A 206 3.25 -14.15 -4.19
CA ILE A 206 3.89 -13.01 -3.52
C ILE A 206 3.55 -13.05 -2.03
N THR A 207 2.27 -13.19 -1.70
CA THR A 207 1.77 -13.26 -0.33
C THR A 207 0.49 -14.10 -0.27
N PRO A 208 0.29 -14.95 0.75
CA PRO A 208 -0.95 -15.71 0.89
C PRO A 208 -2.18 -14.82 1.16
N LYS A 209 -1.98 -13.66 1.82
CA LYS A 209 -3.03 -12.66 2.08
C LYS A 209 -3.05 -11.65 0.95
N ASN A 210 -3.62 -12.06 -0.18
CA ASN A 210 -3.52 -11.36 -1.46
C ASN A 210 -4.78 -10.61 -1.90
N ARG A 211 -5.76 -10.42 -0.99
CA ARG A 211 -7.05 -9.78 -1.31
C ARG A 211 -6.93 -8.27 -1.17
N LEU A 212 -6.93 -7.58 -2.32
CA LEU A 212 -6.89 -6.13 -2.41
C LEU A 212 -8.32 -5.58 -2.44
N LEU A 213 -8.63 -4.70 -1.49
CA LEU A 213 -9.90 -3.99 -1.40
C LEU A 213 -9.69 -2.55 -1.83
N LEU A 214 -10.44 -2.09 -2.83
CA LEU A 214 -10.47 -0.69 -3.25
C LEU A 214 -11.90 -0.16 -3.16
N ALA A 215 -12.05 1.11 -2.82
CA ALA A 215 -13.36 1.74 -2.82
C ALA A 215 -13.27 3.24 -3.11
N GLU A 216 -14.32 3.76 -3.75
CA GLU A 216 -14.53 5.19 -3.94
C GLU A 216 -15.94 5.57 -3.50
N PRO A 217 -16.12 6.78 -2.96
CA PRO A 217 -17.45 7.27 -2.61
C PRO A 217 -18.37 7.36 -3.85
N LEU A 218 -19.67 7.02 -3.68
CA LEU A 218 -20.73 7.24 -4.67
C LEU A 218 -21.13 8.72 -4.76
#